data_AF-A0AAV2T9J3-F1
#
_entry.id   AF-A0AAV2T9J3-F1
#
_cell.length_a   1.000
_cell.length_b   1.000
_cell.length_c   1.000
_cell.angle_alpha   90.00
_cell.angle_beta   90.00
_cell.angle_gamma   90.00
#
_symmetry.space_group_name_H-M   'P 1'
#
loop_
_entity.id
_entity.type
_entity.pdbx_description
1 polymer ?
#
loop_
_entity_poly.entity_id
_entity_poly.type
_entity_poly.pdbx_seq_one_letter_code
_entity_poly.pdbx_strand_id
1 'polypeptide(L)'
;MGDVETVTVNSSAPKYSEYTSDNWLLSIKESHILRSGGQERKDFEDKLDLPSLPEMIFDVNEVRVVYTSENMTESSTICFNALDALKLVDCTKIPMELPFAKDWKESRSDLEGEVVDKPKPYDWTFTTSFTGTLSGPWTVSDSTGGLDMELLRRRDPILFYADTTLYEDELGDNGISMLNVKVRAMKTGFFLLQRFFLRVDGGLVRTYDTRIQWRKGDE
;
A
#
# COMPACT_ATOMS: atom_id res chain seq x y z
N MET A 1 -20.43 43.72 -10.25
CA MET A 1 -20.24 42.26 -10.28
C MET A 1 -18.74 42.05 -10.26
N GLY A 2 -18.18 41.80 -9.08
CA GLY A 2 -16.78 41.43 -8.94
C GLY A 2 -16.73 39.93 -8.72
N ASP A 3 -16.07 39.22 -9.63
CA ASP A 3 -15.84 37.79 -9.52
C ASP A 3 -14.96 37.52 -8.30
N VAL A 4 -15.49 36.71 -7.38
CA VAL A 4 -14.73 36.18 -6.24
C VAL A 4 -13.94 35.00 -6.79
N GLU A 5 -12.67 35.22 -7.11
CA GLU A 5 -11.72 34.13 -7.32
C GLU A 5 -11.52 33.39 -5.99
N THR A 6 -12.22 32.27 -5.83
CA THR A 6 -11.89 31.28 -4.80
C THR A 6 -10.56 30.63 -5.14
N VAL A 7 -9.47 31.19 -4.61
CA VAL A 7 -8.17 30.53 -4.54
C VAL A 7 -8.32 29.34 -3.59
N THR A 8 -8.47 28.14 -4.16
CA THR A 8 -8.43 26.91 -3.38
C THR A 8 -6.99 26.67 -2.95
N VAL A 9 -6.65 27.06 -1.72
CA VAL A 9 -5.36 26.71 -1.13
C VAL A 9 -5.39 25.20 -0.88
N ASN A 10 -4.72 24.44 -1.75
CA ASN A 10 -4.47 23.02 -1.52
C ASN A 10 -3.67 22.90 -0.21
N SER A 11 -4.34 22.45 0.86
CA SER A 11 -3.68 22.12 2.12
C SER A 11 -2.67 21.00 1.86
N SER A 12 -1.38 21.32 1.96
CA SER A 12 -0.27 20.36 1.85
C SER A 12 -0.13 19.45 3.07
N ALA A 13 -0.89 19.70 4.13
CA ALA A 13 -0.82 18.91 5.36
C ALA A 13 -1.55 17.57 5.18
N PRO A 14 -0.98 16.47 5.67
CA PRO A 14 -1.63 15.17 5.62
C PRO A 14 -2.91 15.19 6.46
N LYS A 15 -3.96 14.57 5.94
CA LYS A 15 -5.18 14.28 6.68
C LYS A 15 -4.91 13.12 7.62
N TYR A 16 -5.44 13.20 8.82
CA TYR A 16 -5.31 12.17 9.84
C TYR A 16 -6.68 11.85 10.41
N SER A 17 -6.98 10.57 10.57
CA SER A 17 -8.20 10.10 11.22
C SER A 17 -7.87 8.91 12.10
N GLU A 18 -8.50 8.84 13.26
CA GLU A 18 -8.28 7.76 14.22
C GLU A 18 -9.57 7.28 14.83
N TYR A 19 -9.56 6.03 15.27
CA TYR A 19 -10.68 5.38 15.94
C TYR A 19 -10.15 4.39 16.96
N THR A 20 -10.60 4.56 18.21
CA THR A 20 -10.24 3.68 19.32
C THR A 20 -11.40 2.76 19.66
N SER A 21 -11.11 1.47 19.83
CA SER A 21 -12.06 0.46 20.31
C SER A 21 -11.38 -0.51 21.25
N ASP A 22 -11.84 -0.55 22.50
CA ASP A 22 -11.20 -1.33 23.57
C ASP A 22 -9.70 -0.97 23.66
N ASN A 23 -8.80 -1.94 23.47
CA ASN A 23 -7.35 -1.77 23.51
C ASN A 23 -6.72 -1.46 22.13
N TRP A 24 -7.55 -1.29 21.09
CA TRP A 24 -7.11 -1.08 19.72
C TRP A 24 -7.27 0.38 19.29
N LEU A 25 -6.22 0.94 18.71
CA LEU A 25 -6.22 2.23 18.01
C LEU A 25 -5.99 1.98 16.52
N LEU A 26 -6.99 2.32 15.71
CA LEU A 26 -6.88 2.37 14.26
C LEU A 26 -6.57 3.80 13.87
N SER A 27 -5.50 4.03 13.11
CA SER A 27 -5.21 5.35 12.55
C SER A 27 -4.91 5.27 11.07
N ILE A 28 -5.29 6.32 10.38
CA ILE A 28 -5.00 6.51 8.96
C ILE A 28 -4.43 7.89 8.73
N LYS A 29 -3.41 7.93 7.90
CA LYS A 29 -2.77 9.14 7.41
C LYS A 29 -2.87 9.14 5.90
N GLU A 30 -3.32 10.26 5.33
CA GLU A 30 -3.49 10.41 3.89
C GLU A 30 -2.91 11.73 3.41
N SER A 31 -2.26 11.72 2.25
CA SER A 31 -1.65 12.89 1.63
C SER A 31 -1.76 12.81 0.11
N HIS A 32 -1.20 13.82 -0.56
CA HIS A 32 -1.01 13.85 -2.00
C HIS A 32 0.05 12.83 -2.45
N ILE A 33 0.09 12.58 -3.76
CA ILE A 33 1.14 11.79 -4.40
C ILE A 33 2.51 12.43 -4.18
N LEU A 34 3.52 11.58 -4.03
CA LEU A 34 4.93 11.95 -3.99
C LEU A 34 5.27 12.78 -5.22
N ARG A 35 5.85 13.95 -5.00
CA ARG A 35 6.20 14.88 -6.07
C ARG A 35 7.24 14.25 -6.99
N SER A 36 7.09 14.46 -8.29
CA SER A 36 7.96 13.89 -9.32
C SER A 36 9.42 14.38 -9.26
N GLY A 37 9.70 15.45 -8.52
CA GLY A 37 11.04 15.98 -8.32
C GLY A 37 11.25 16.54 -6.92
N GLY A 38 12.51 16.77 -6.57
CA GLY A 38 12.93 17.26 -5.25
C GLY A 38 13.75 16.23 -4.48
N GLN A 39 14.20 16.64 -3.29
CA GLN A 39 15.01 15.77 -2.43
C GLN A 39 14.19 14.59 -1.89
N GLU A 40 12.91 14.81 -1.57
CA GLU A 40 12.00 13.78 -1.04
C GLU A 40 11.88 12.57 -1.98
N ARG A 41 11.78 12.81 -3.30
CA ARG A 41 11.73 11.75 -4.31
C ARG A 41 13.04 10.96 -4.38
N LYS A 42 14.18 11.66 -4.39
CA LYS A 42 15.51 11.02 -4.38
C LYS A 42 15.74 10.19 -3.14
N ASP A 43 15.40 10.73 -1.96
CA ASP A 43 15.50 10.03 -0.68
C ASP A 43 14.59 8.79 -0.61
N PHE A 44 13.48 8.79 -1.37
CA PHE A 44 12.59 7.63 -1.50
C PHE A 44 13.16 6.59 -2.46
N GLU A 45 13.69 7.03 -3.61
CA GLU A 45 14.37 6.19 -4.60
C GLU A 45 15.61 5.51 -4.02
N ASP A 46 16.44 6.24 -3.27
CA ASP A 46 17.67 5.73 -2.65
C ASP A 46 17.40 4.61 -1.62
N LYS A 47 16.17 4.52 -1.10
CA LYS A 47 15.74 3.46 -0.16
C LYS A 47 15.26 2.19 -0.86
N LEU A 48 15.13 2.20 -2.19
CA LEU A 48 14.55 1.12 -2.99
C LEU A 48 15.55 0.64 -4.04
N ASP A 49 15.80 -0.66 -4.10
CA ASP A 49 16.58 -1.28 -5.19
C ASP A 49 15.66 -1.65 -6.37
N LEU A 50 14.94 -0.65 -6.89
CA LEU A 50 14.03 -0.80 -8.04
C LEU A 50 14.52 0.03 -9.24
N PRO A 51 14.44 -0.50 -10.47
CA PRO A 51 14.89 0.20 -11.67
C PRO A 51 13.99 1.39 -12.05
N SER A 52 12.74 1.36 -11.59
CA SER A 52 11.69 2.35 -11.78
C SER A 52 10.73 2.28 -10.59
N LEU A 53 9.96 3.33 -10.40
CA LEU A 53 8.93 3.40 -9.37
C LEU A 53 7.55 3.57 -10.02
N PRO A 54 6.46 3.22 -9.31
CA PRO A 54 5.11 3.51 -9.76
C PRO A 54 4.92 4.99 -10.08
N GLU A 55 4.07 5.28 -11.06
CA GLU A 55 3.67 6.65 -11.43
C GLU A 55 3.06 7.42 -10.26
N MET A 56 2.20 6.77 -9.48
CA MET A 56 1.53 7.36 -8.32
C MET A 56 1.96 6.65 -7.05
N ILE A 57 2.79 7.30 -6.23
CA ILE A 57 3.19 6.79 -4.92
C ILE A 57 2.63 7.71 -3.85
N PHE A 58 1.95 7.15 -2.86
CA PHE A 58 1.52 7.90 -1.71
C PHE A 58 2.44 7.57 -0.53
N ASP A 59 3.61 8.19 -0.51
CA ASP A 59 4.71 7.91 0.42
C ASP A 59 4.35 8.21 1.89
N VAL A 60 3.44 9.16 2.10
CA VAL A 60 2.94 9.56 3.42
C VAL A 60 1.73 8.73 3.85
N ASN A 61 1.05 8.04 2.92
CA ASN A 61 -0.15 7.27 3.26
C ASN A 61 0.24 6.10 4.16
N GLU A 62 -0.46 5.99 5.28
CA GLU A 62 -0.22 4.93 6.27
C GLU A 62 -1.55 4.51 6.88
N VAL A 63 -1.78 3.20 6.95
CA VAL A 63 -2.79 2.61 7.84
C VAL A 63 -2.05 1.92 8.97
N ARG A 64 -2.39 2.27 10.21
CA ARG A 64 -1.75 1.74 11.40
C ARG A 64 -2.81 1.17 12.34
N VAL A 65 -2.53 -0.02 12.85
CA VAL A 65 -3.33 -0.69 13.87
C VAL A 65 -2.43 -0.94 15.07
N VAL A 66 -2.74 -0.32 16.19
CA VAL A 66 -1.98 -0.41 17.43
C VAL A 66 -2.81 -1.11 18.49
N TYR A 67 -2.20 -2.06 19.18
CA TYR A 67 -2.73 -2.70 20.37
C TYR A 67 -1.93 -2.25 21.59
N THR A 68 -2.64 -1.77 22.61
CA THR A 68 -2.04 -1.34 23.87
C THR A 68 -2.85 -1.91 25.02
N SER A 69 -2.19 -2.63 25.94
CA SER A 69 -2.79 -3.19 27.14
C SER A 69 -2.11 -2.62 28.39
N GLU A 70 -2.86 -2.45 29.49
CA GLU A 70 -2.33 -1.91 30.76
C GLU A 70 -1.16 -2.74 31.32
N ASN A 71 -1.09 -4.02 30.96
CA ASN A 71 -0.04 -4.94 31.41
C ASN A 71 1.17 -4.99 30.46
N MET A 72 1.16 -4.26 29.35
CA MET A 72 2.24 -4.23 28.36
C MET A 72 3.06 -2.96 28.50
N THR A 73 4.39 -3.11 28.61
CA THR A 73 5.34 -1.99 28.58
C THR A 73 5.52 -1.40 27.18
N GLU A 74 5.24 -2.18 26.13
CA GLU A 74 5.36 -1.77 24.73
C GLU A 74 4.08 -2.10 23.97
N SER A 75 3.64 -1.21 23.07
CA SER A 75 2.47 -1.43 22.21
C SER A 75 2.83 -2.30 20.99
N SER A 76 1.95 -3.21 20.61
CA SER A 76 2.09 -4.00 19.38
C SER A 76 1.44 -3.27 18.21
N THR A 77 2.17 -3.05 17.13
CA THR A 77 1.70 -2.28 15.97
C THR A 77 1.84 -3.08 14.68
N ILE A 78 0.87 -2.95 13.79
CA ILE A 78 1.00 -3.31 12.38
C ILE A 78 0.77 -2.05 11.52
N CYS A 79 1.70 -1.79 10.60
CA CYS A 79 1.66 -0.64 9.69
C CYS A 79 1.60 -1.10 8.24
N PHE A 80 0.84 -0.37 7.43
CA PHE A 80 0.76 -0.54 5.99
C PHE A 80 1.20 0.76 5.32
N ASN A 81 2.31 0.71 4.58
CA ASN A 81 2.88 1.87 3.90
C ASN A 81 3.45 1.46 2.53
N ALA A 82 3.60 2.43 1.63
CA ALA A 82 4.09 2.18 0.27
C ALA A 82 5.56 1.74 0.23
N LEU A 83 6.40 2.31 1.10
CA LEU A 83 7.85 2.07 1.09
C LEU A 83 8.19 0.61 1.37
N ASP A 84 7.65 0.04 2.44
CA ASP A 84 7.89 -1.35 2.83
C ASP A 84 7.26 -2.31 1.83
N ALA A 85 6.13 -1.94 1.23
CA ALA A 85 5.52 -2.72 0.16
C ALA A 85 6.42 -2.80 -1.08
N LEU A 86 6.99 -1.68 -1.51
CA LEU A 86 7.86 -1.59 -2.68
C LEU A 86 9.22 -2.27 -2.47
N LYS A 87 9.74 -2.31 -1.23
CA LYS A 87 10.96 -3.09 -0.90
C LYS A 87 10.81 -4.59 -1.15
N LEU A 88 9.60 -5.12 -1.09
CA LEU A 88 9.32 -6.55 -1.30
C LEU A 88 8.94 -6.89 -2.74
N VAL A 89 8.98 -5.92 -3.66
CA VAL A 89 8.79 -6.18 -5.08
C VAL A 89 10.00 -6.97 -5.60
N ASP A 90 9.75 -8.15 -6.16
CA ASP A 90 10.80 -9.02 -6.68
C ASP A 90 11.38 -8.44 -7.97
N CYS A 91 12.63 -7.99 -7.93
CA CYS A 91 13.35 -7.44 -9.08
C CYS A 91 14.13 -8.49 -9.89
N THR A 92 13.97 -9.78 -9.56
CA THR A 92 14.74 -10.89 -10.14
C THR A 92 13.89 -11.90 -10.90
N LYS A 93 12.60 -12.02 -10.58
CA LYS A 93 11.68 -12.92 -11.28
C LYS A 93 10.91 -12.15 -12.35
N ILE A 94 11.15 -12.46 -13.62
CA ILE A 94 10.24 -12.13 -14.73
C ILE A 94 9.32 -13.34 -14.95
N PRO A 95 8.07 -13.32 -14.43
CA PRO A 95 7.07 -14.28 -14.87
C PRO A 95 6.53 -13.95 -16.27
N MET A 96 6.68 -12.71 -16.77
CA MET A 96 6.13 -12.28 -18.06
C MET A 96 6.83 -10.99 -18.57
N GLU A 97 7.26 -10.95 -19.84
CA GLU A 97 7.65 -9.69 -20.49
C GLU A 97 6.39 -8.99 -21.01
N LEU A 98 6.10 -7.79 -20.50
CA LEU A 98 5.04 -6.95 -21.02
C LEU A 98 5.46 -6.39 -22.40
N PRO A 99 4.53 -6.18 -23.36
CA PRO A 99 4.87 -5.73 -24.71
C PRO A 99 5.73 -4.46 -24.75
N PHE A 100 5.46 -3.50 -23.85
CA PHE A 100 6.19 -2.24 -23.71
C PHE A 100 7.56 -2.36 -23.02
N ALA A 101 7.88 -3.51 -22.40
CA ALA A 101 9.20 -3.73 -21.82
C ALA A 101 10.31 -3.70 -22.89
N LYS A 102 9.95 -3.93 -24.16
CA LYS A 102 10.86 -3.78 -25.30
C LYS A 102 11.12 -2.30 -25.61
N ASP A 103 10.07 -1.50 -25.77
CA ASP A 103 10.18 -0.06 -26.07
C ASP A 103 10.95 0.69 -24.96
N TRP A 104 10.76 0.30 -23.70
CA TRP A 104 11.52 0.88 -22.59
C TRP A 104 13.00 0.45 -22.60
N LYS A 105 13.29 -0.83 -22.86
CA LYS A 105 14.69 -1.32 -23.04
C LYS A 105 15.38 -0.59 -24.19
N GLU A 106 14.67 -0.35 -25.29
CA GLU A 106 15.17 0.37 -26.47
C GLU A 106 15.39 1.86 -26.20
N SER A 107 14.51 2.52 -25.45
CA SER A 107 14.67 3.94 -25.08
C SER A 107 15.90 4.24 -24.22
N ARG A 108 16.43 3.23 -23.49
CA ARG A 108 17.66 3.34 -22.69
C ARG A 108 18.90 2.79 -23.37
N SER A 109 18.77 2.01 -24.45
CA SER A 109 19.95 1.61 -25.25
C SER A 109 20.54 2.78 -26.03
N ASP A 110 19.76 3.82 -26.33
CA ASP A 110 20.25 5.01 -27.03
C ASP A 110 21.10 5.96 -26.14
N LEU A 111 21.22 5.69 -24.84
CA LEU A 111 22.08 6.41 -23.88
C LEU A 111 23.46 5.73 -23.73
N GLU A 112 24.00 5.24 -24.84
CA GLU A 112 25.15 4.32 -24.97
C GLU A 112 26.55 4.94 -24.63
N GLY A 113 26.65 5.70 -23.54
CA GLY A 113 27.89 6.32 -23.06
C GLY A 113 28.27 6.02 -21.61
N GLU A 114 27.34 5.57 -20.78
CA GLU A 114 27.63 5.14 -19.41
C GLU A 114 27.52 3.62 -19.33
N VAL A 115 28.38 2.98 -18.53
CA VAL A 115 28.36 1.53 -18.30
C VAL A 115 27.06 1.20 -17.56
N VAL A 116 25.96 1.03 -18.30
CA VAL A 116 24.67 0.64 -17.76
C VAL A 116 24.77 -0.84 -17.45
N ASP A 117 24.95 -1.12 -16.16
CA ASP A 117 24.75 -2.43 -15.57
C ASP A 117 23.48 -3.05 -16.18
N LYS A 118 23.61 -4.22 -16.81
CA LYS A 118 22.54 -4.83 -17.61
C LYS A 118 21.21 -4.70 -16.85
N PRO A 119 20.16 -4.07 -17.42
CA PRO A 119 18.95 -3.77 -16.67
C PRO A 119 18.43 -5.07 -16.07
N LYS A 120 18.37 -5.10 -14.72
CA LYS A 120 17.92 -6.27 -13.98
C LYS A 120 16.57 -6.70 -14.58
N PRO A 121 16.38 -8.00 -14.85
CA PRO A 121 15.15 -8.51 -15.42
C PRO A 121 13.96 -8.19 -14.51
N TYR A 122 13.22 -7.11 -14.82
CA TYR A 122 12.12 -6.57 -14.03
C TYR A 122 10.79 -6.74 -14.79
N ASP A 123 9.73 -7.10 -14.08
CA ASP A 123 8.43 -7.43 -14.69
C ASP A 123 7.49 -6.24 -14.85
N TRP A 124 7.87 -5.04 -14.36
CA TRP A 124 7.11 -3.79 -14.48
C TRP A 124 5.74 -3.82 -13.81
N THR A 125 5.41 -4.87 -13.07
CA THR A 125 4.07 -5.02 -12.49
C THR A 125 3.93 -4.46 -11.08
N PHE A 126 5.05 -4.09 -10.44
CA PHE A 126 5.10 -3.71 -9.02
C PHE A 126 4.39 -4.74 -8.11
N THR A 127 4.44 -6.02 -8.46
CA THR A 127 3.84 -7.10 -7.67
C THR A 127 4.57 -7.21 -6.32
N THR A 128 3.81 -7.14 -5.22
CA THR A 128 4.34 -7.27 -3.87
C THR A 128 3.64 -8.39 -3.09
N SER A 129 4.40 -9.12 -2.27
CA SER A 129 3.88 -10.06 -1.28
C SER A 129 3.76 -9.44 0.12
N PHE A 130 3.81 -8.11 0.22
CA PHE A 130 3.70 -7.38 1.47
C PHE A 130 2.41 -7.72 2.21
N THR A 131 2.49 -7.93 3.52
CA THR A 131 1.34 -8.27 4.38
C THR A 131 1.22 -7.33 5.59
N GLY A 132 1.85 -6.15 5.52
CA GLY A 132 2.01 -5.24 6.65
C GLY A 132 3.35 -5.44 7.38
N THR A 133 3.85 -4.35 7.97
CA THR A 133 5.05 -4.31 8.79
C THR A 133 4.66 -4.43 10.27
N LEU A 134 5.11 -5.50 10.92
CA LEU A 134 4.91 -5.73 12.35
C LEU A 134 5.99 -5.02 13.17
N SER A 135 5.61 -4.45 14.31
CA SER A 135 6.50 -3.83 15.28
C SER A 135 5.98 -4.07 16.70
N GLY A 136 6.88 -4.35 17.64
CA GLY A 136 6.51 -4.75 19.01
C GLY A 136 6.37 -6.27 19.19
N PRO A 137 5.90 -6.72 20.35
CA PRO A 137 5.88 -8.13 20.75
C PRO A 137 4.73 -8.89 20.09
N TRP A 138 4.91 -9.26 18.82
CA TRP A 138 4.00 -10.14 18.09
C TRP A 138 4.45 -11.59 18.18
N THR A 139 3.50 -12.50 18.44
CA THR A 139 3.71 -13.94 18.25
C THR A 139 2.89 -14.37 17.05
N VAL A 140 3.55 -14.69 15.94
CA VAL A 140 2.91 -15.21 14.73
C VAL A 140 2.96 -16.73 14.79
N SER A 141 1.79 -17.36 14.76
CA SER A 141 1.65 -18.82 14.76
C SER A 141 0.67 -19.25 13.68
N ASP A 142 0.91 -20.42 13.11
CA ASP A 142 -0.03 -21.02 12.17
C ASP A 142 -1.36 -21.30 12.87
N SER A 143 -2.45 -20.97 12.18
CA SER A 143 -3.80 -21.25 12.64
C SER A 143 -4.56 -22.00 11.56
N THR A 144 -5.36 -22.97 11.98
CA THR A 144 -6.34 -23.65 11.12
C THR A 144 -7.65 -22.87 11.06
N GLY A 145 -7.84 -21.87 11.93
CA GLY A 145 -8.98 -20.98 11.95
C GLY A 145 -8.90 -19.97 10.80
N GLY A 146 -9.89 -20.01 9.91
CA GLY A 146 -10.07 -18.99 8.88
C GLY A 146 -10.77 -17.75 9.42
N LEU A 147 -11.09 -16.82 8.51
CA LEU A 147 -11.90 -15.65 8.84
C LEU A 147 -13.31 -16.07 9.22
N ASP A 148 -13.87 -15.39 10.23
CA ASP A 148 -15.26 -15.52 10.61
C ASP A 148 -16.15 -14.84 9.56
N MET A 149 -16.57 -15.63 8.58
CA MET A 149 -17.39 -15.17 7.46
C MET A 149 -18.81 -14.79 7.89
N GLU A 150 -19.32 -15.33 9.00
CA GLU A 150 -20.64 -14.96 9.52
C GLU A 150 -20.61 -13.54 10.05
N LEU A 151 -19.59 -13.21 10.85
CA LEU A 151 -19.37 -11.84 11.32
C LEU A 151 -19.17 -10.86 10.16
N LEU A 152 -18.42 -11.24 9.13
CA LEU A 152 -18.15 -10.36 7.97
C LEU A 152 -19.37 -10.11 7.08
N ARG A 153 -20.35 -11.02 7.07
CA ARG A 153 -21.61 -10.90 6.31
C ARG A 153 -22.69 -10.13 7.07
N ARG A 154 -22.57 -10.01 8.40
CA ARG A 154 -23.51 -9.26 9.23
C ARG A 154 -23.49 -7.77 8.84
N ARG A 155 -24.66 -7.15 8.82
CA ARG A 155 -24.82 -5.73 8.46
C ARG A 155 -24.79 -4.85 9.70
N ASP A 156 -23.67 -4.85 10.39
CA ASP A 156 -23.49 -3.96 11.54
C ASP A 156 -23.21 -2.52 11.07
N PRO A 157 -23.65 -1.50 11.84
CA PRO A 157 -23.28 -0.12 11.57
C PRO A 157 -21.76 0.05 11.59
N ILE A 158 -21.22 0.59 10.50
CA ILE A 158 -19.80 0.94 10.39
C ILE A 158 -19.58 2.23 11.18
N LEU A 159 -18.77 2.15 12.23
CA LEU A 159 -18.43 3.28 13.09
C LEU A 159 -17.23 4.05 12.58
N PHE A 160 -16.32 3.34 11.91
CA PHE A 160 -15.14 3.91 11.28
C PHE A 160 -14.88 3.18 9.96
N TYR A 161 -14.59 3.95 8.92
CA TYR A 161 -14.20 3.44 7.62
C TYR A 161 -13.03 4.27 7.11
N ALA A 162 -12.05 3.60 6.55
CA ALA A 162 -10.98 4.25 5.83
C ALA A 162 -10.54 3.41 4.63
N ASP A 163 -10.10 4.08 3.58
CA ASP A 163 -9.78 3.49 2.28
C ASP A 163 -8.70 4.34 1.64
N THR A 164 -7.48 3.81 1.57
CA THR A 164 -6.33 4.58 1.08
C THR A 164 -5.48 3.75 0.14
N THR A 165 -5.03 4.39 -0.93
CA THR A 165 -4.09 3.81 -1.89
C THR A 165 -2.67 4.08 -1.42
N LEU A 166 -1.81 3.07 -1.50
CA LEU A 166 -0.39 3.17 -1.17
C LEU A 166 0.45 3.49 -2.43
N TYR A 167 0.16 2.79 -3.54
CA TYR A 167 0.70 3.15 -4.85
C TYR A 167 -0.21 2.64 -5.97
N GLU A 168 -0.05 3.25 -7.14
CA GLU A 168 -0.76 2.92 -8.38
C GLU A 168 0.13 3.21 -9.60
N ASP A 169 -0.05 2.41 -10.66
CA ASP A 169 0.65 2.53 -11.94
C ASP A 169 -0.26 2.05 -13.08
N GLU A 170 -0.29 2.79 -14.20
CA GLU A 170 -1.12 2.45 -15.38
C GLU A 170 -0.42 1.51 -16.37
N LEU A 171 0.79 1.03 -16.04
CA LEU A 171 1.60 0.14 -16.88
C LEU A 171 1.82 0.72 -18.29
N GLY A 172 2.01 2.04 -18.38
CA GLY A 172 2.08 2.76 -19.65
C GLY A 172 0.84 2.55 -20.51
N ASP A 173 -0.34 2.79 -19.96
CA ASP A 173 -1.67 2.59 -20.59
C ASP A 173 -2.02 1.14 -20.98
N ASN A 174 -1.26 0.14 -20.52
CA ASN A 174 -1.49 -1.28 -20.84
C ASN A 174 -2.09 -2.07 -19.67
N GLY A 175 -2.61 -1.39 -18.65
CA GLY A 175 -3.26 -2.06 -17.54
C GLY A 175 -3.38 -1.20 -16.30
N ILE A 176 -3.33 -1.85 -15.14
CA ILE A 176 -3.26 -1.18 -13.85
C ILE A 176 -2.58 -2.09 -12.83
N SER A 177 -1.70 -1.52 -12.03
CA SER A 177 -1.15 -2.11 -10.81
C SER A 177 -1.47 -1.18 -9.65
N MET A 178 -2.05 -1.70 -8.57
CA MET A 178 -2.50 -0.89 -7.45
C MET A 178 -2.40 -1.65 -6.14
N LEU A 179 -1.89 -1.00 -5.10
CA LEU A 179 -1.96 -1.48 -3.73
C LEU A 179 -2.84 -0.55 -2.89
N ASN A 180 -3.92 -1.09 -2.34
CA ASN A 180 -4.91 -0.34 -1.57
C ASN A 180 -5.20 -1.03 -0.23
N VAL A 181 -5.48 -0.24 0.81
CA VAL A 181 -5.82 -0.72 2.15
C VAL A 181 -7.15 -0.11 2.58
N LYS A 182 -8.08 -1.00 2.99
CA LYS A 182 -9.38 -0.61 3.54
C LYS A 182 -9.52 -1.15 4.94
N VAL A 183 -10.08 -0.35 5.83
CA VAL A 183 -10.43 -0.76 7.19
C VAL A 183 -11.85 -0.34 7.50
N ARG A 184 -12.60 -1.25 8.13
CA ARG A 184 -13.91 -0.97 8.70
C ARG A 184 -13.94 -1.43 10.15
N ALA A 185 -14.43 -0.58 11.04
CA ALA A 185 -14.65 -0.92 12.44
C ALA A 185 -16.14 -0.86 12.79
N MET A 186 -16.57 -1.82 13.58
CA MET A 186 -17.92 -2.00 14.10
C MET A 186 -17.84 -2.17 15.61
N LYS A 187 -18.98 -2.16 16.31
CA LYS A 187 -19.00 -2.40 17.77
C LYS A 187 -18.42 -3.76 18.19
N THR A 188 -18.41 -4.73 17.28
CA THR A 188 -18.00 -6.11 17.54
C THR A 188 -16.61 -6.44 17.05
N GLY A 189 -15.84 -5.46 16.54
CA GLY A 189 -14.50 -5.69 16.04
C GLY A 189 -14.16 -4.84 14.83
N PHE A 190 -13.06 -5.17 14.16
CA PHE A 190 -12.67 -4.53 12.91
C PHE A 190 -12.23 -5.56 11.87
N PHE A 191 -12.28 -5.13 10.62
CA PHE A 191 -11.78 -5.88 9.48
C PHE A 191 -10.95 -4.97 8.60
N LEU A 192 -9.73 -5.41 8.28
CA LEU A 192 -8.80 -4.75 7.38
C LEU A 192 -8.55 -5.65 6.18
N LEU A 193 -8.58 -5.06 4.99
CA LEU A 193 -8.24 -5.67 3.72
C LEU A 193 -7.17 -4.82 3.04
N GLN A 194 -5.96 -5.36 2.93
CA GLN A 194 -5.00 -4.88 1.94
C GLN A 194 -5.20 -5.71 0.67
N ARG A 195 -5.28 -5.04 -0.48
CA ARG A 195 -5.38 -5.66 -1.79
C ARG A 195 -4.33 -5.08 -2.72
N PHE A 196 -3.45 -5.94 -3.20
CA PHE A 196 -2.73 -5.72 -4.44
C PHE A 196 -3.59 -6.21 -5.60
N PHE A 197 -3.82 -5.37 -6.60
CA PHE A 197 -4.57 -5.69 -7.80
C PHE A 197 -3.73 -5.35 -9.04
N LEU A 198 -3.56 -6.34 -9.92
CA LEU A 198 -2.88 -6.20 -11.19
C LEU A 198 -3.81 -6.67 -12.30
N ARG A 199 -4.02 -5.83 -13.30
CA ARG A 199 -4.62 -6.20 -14.58
C ARG A 199 -3.64 -5.79 -15.67
N VAL A 200 -3.34 -6.72 -16.56
CA VAL A 200 -2.61 -6.44 -17.80
C VAL A 200 -3.59 -6.68 -18.95
N ASP A 201 -3.70 -5.69 -19.82
CA ASP A 201 -4.56 -5.79 -21.00
C ASP A 201 -4.04 -6.92 -21.90
N GLY A 202 -4.94 -7.73 -22.44
CA GLY A 202 -4.59 -9.00 -23.09
C GLY A 202 -4.77 -10.25 -22.22
N GLY A 203 -5.26 -10.09 -20.97
CA GLY A 203 -5.99 -11.16 -20.27
C GLY A 203 -5.36 -11.68 -18.99
N LEU A 204 -4.40 -10.97 -18.39
CA LEU A 204 -3.85 -11.35 -17.09
C LEU A 204 -4.48 -10.50 -15.98
N VAL A 205 -5.01 -11.18 -14.96
CA VAL A 205 -5.45 -10.57 -13.71
C VAL A 205 -4.78 -11.30 -12.56
N ARG A 206 -4.22 -10.55 -11.61
CA ARG A 206 -3.60 -11.07 -10.40
C ARG A 206 -4.08 -10.25 -9.20
N THR A 207 -4.31 -10.91 -8.09
CA THR A 207 -4.73 -10.25 -6.85
C THR A 207 -4.09 -10.94 -5.66
N TYR A 208 -3.47 -10.14 -4.78
CA TYR A 208 -3.02 -10.60 -3.47
C TYR A 208 -3.78 -9.83 -2.39
N ASP A 209 -4.53 -10.58 -1.58
CA ASP A 209 -5.32 -10.03 -0.50
C ASP A 209 -4.75 -10.46 0.85
N THR A 210 -4.38 -9.49 1.68
CA THR A 210 -4.10 -9.70 3.11
C THR A 210 -5.31 -9.24 3.90
N ARG A 211 -5.89 -10.15 4.69
CA ARG A 211 -7.10 -9.90 5.47
C ARG A 211 -6.78 -10.06 6.94
N ILE A 212 -7.13 -9.06 7.73
CA ILE A 212 -6.97 -9.08 9.19
C ILE A 212 -8.35 -8.85 9.81
N GLN A 213 -8.70 -9.71 10.76
CA GLN A 213 -9.94 -9.61 11.51
C GLN A 213 -9.60 -9.69 12.98
N TRP A 214 -10.20 -8.79 13.76
CA TRP A 214 -10.26 -8.91 15.21
C TRP A 214 -11.72 -8.82 15.62
N ARG A 215 -12.12 -9.67 16.58
CA ARG A 215 -13.48 -9.72 17.12
C ARG A 215 -13.43 -9.40 18.60
N LYS A 216 -14.45 -8.69 19.06
CA LYS A 216 -14.59 -8.42 20.49
C LYS A 216 -14.76 -9.75 21.24
N GLY A 217 -13.82 -10.04 22.13
CA GLY A 217 -13.76 -11.31 22.86
C GLY A 217 -12.72 -12.30 22.34
N ASP A 218 -12.01 -11.98 21.25
CA ASP A 218 -10.76 -12.68 20.91
C ASP A 218 -9.68 -12.29 21.93
N GLU A 219 -8.86 -13.29 22.33
CA GLU A 219 -7.73 -13.14 23.26
C GLU A 219 -6.51 -12.47 22.62
#